data_AF-A0A2V9WFL1-F1
#
_entry.id   AF-A0A2V9WFL1-F1
#
_cell.length_a   1.000
_cell.length_b   1.000
_cell.length_c   1.000
_cell.angle_alpha   90.00
_cell.angle_beta   90.00
_cell.angle_gamma   90.00
#
_symmetry.space_group_name_H-M   'P 1'
#
loop_
_entity.id
_entity.type
_entity.pdbx_description
1 polymer ?
#
loop_
_entity_poly.entity_id
_entity_poly.type
_entity_poly.pdbx_seq_one_letter_code
_entity_poly.pdbx_strand_id
1 'polypeptide(L)'
;MMRWNWSFVIAVCLLGIMCMPGAAQSPATTGTAAATTPKADIIFMHANIYTGVPANTPFSSVLRAEAIAVRGDRIQAVGKAIELEKLKGPDTQVIDLEGHFVMPGFNDAHLHLDDAGTTKLSVDLTGVKSLEDLRARVAKKVEESKAGDWILGSGWDETLWPVRVTPTRWDLDEVSSGHPVFLVRIDGHIAVANTRALQLGSVTLASRDPQGGKIDRNENGEPTGILRETAQSAVTQVIPKATHRLRREGLELALADLAQHGVTSAQDYSPNWENFQIYEELEKEGKLTARISEWLPFDDSVEELEKKRNSHPQSDLM
;
A
#
# COMPACT_ATOMS: atom_id res chain seq x y z
N MET A 1 21.46 -37.92 9.89
CA MET A 1 22.54 -38.69 9.22
C MET A 1 22.02 -39.14 7.86
N MET A 2 22.35 -38.40 6.80
CA MET A 2 22.11 -38.84 5.43
C MET A 2 23.12 -38.10 4.56
N ARG A 3 24.17 -38.82 4.16
CA ARG A 3 25.19 -38.37 3.20
C ARG A 3 24.80 -38.94 1.85
N TRP A 4 24.73 -38.09 0.83
CA TRP A 4 24.67 -38.54 -0.56
C TRP A 4 25.94 -38.06 -1.28
N ASN A 5 26.74 -39.04 -1.67
CA ASN A 5 27.94 -38.95 -2.50
C ASN A 5 27.53 -38.82 -3.96
N TRP A 6 28.12 -37.88 -4.70
CA TRP A 6 28.11 -37.92 -6.17
C TRP A 6 29.55 -37.89 -6.68
N SER A 7 29.95 -39.00 -7.29
CA SER A 7 31.23 -39.18 -7.97
C SER A 7 31.16 -38.68 -9.42
N PHE A 8 32.28 -38.12 -9.87
CA PHE A 8 32.57 -37.67 -11.23
C PHE A 8 32.46 -38.78 -12.29
N VAL A 9 32.03 -38.40 -13.51
CA VAL A 9 32.38 -39.12 -14.74
C VAL A 9 32.91 -38.10 -15.76
N ILE A 10 34.19 -38.24 -16.10
CA ILE A 10 34.88 -37.54 -17.20
C ILE A 10 34.72 -38.43 -18.44
N ALA A 11 34.13 -37.91 -19.50
CA ALA A 11 34.08 -38.57 -20.80
C ALA A 11 35.12 -37.94 -21.73
N VAL A 12 36.17 -38.70 -22.03
CA VAL A 12 37.18 -38.41 -23.06
C VAL A 12 36.65 -38.91 -24.39
N CYS A 13 36.44 -38.01 -25.36
CA CYS A 13 36.18 -38.38 -26.75
C CYS A 13 37.43 -38.10 -27.60
N LEU A 14 38.06 -39.19 -28.04
CA LEU A 14 39.05 -39.22 -29.12
C LEU A 14 38.30 -39.28 -30.45
N LEU A 15 38.53 -38.33 -31.36
CA LEU A 15 38.12 -38.42 -32.75
C LEU A 15 39.25 -37.91 -33.65
N GLY A 16 39.47 -38.67 -34.72
CA GLY A 16 40.69 -38.71 -35.50
C GLY A 16 40.85 -37.56 -36.48
N ILE A 17 42.13 -37.32 -36.78
CA ILE A 17 42.64 -36.33 -37.70
C ILE A 17 42.39 -36.80 -39.14
N MET A 18 41.64 -36.02 -39.92
CA MET A 18 41.67 -36.05 -41.38
C MET A 18 42.14 -34.68 -41.86
N CYS A 19 43.34 -34.65 -42.44
CA CYS A 19 44.02 -33.47 -42.94
C CYS A 19 43.60 -33.23 -44.39
N MET A 20 42.95 -32.10 -44.68
CA MET A 20 42.80 -31.58 -46.05
C MET A 20 43.40 -30.18 -46.13
N PRO A 21 44.17 -29.85 -47.19
CA PRO A 21 44.82 -28.55 -47.34
C PRO A 21 43.82 -27.52 -47.87
N GLY A 22 43.22 -26.74 -46.96
CA GLY A 22 42.41 -25.56 -47.28
C GLY A 22 43.27 -24.29 -47.25
N ALA A 23 43.22 -23.52 -48.33
CA ALA A 23 43.97 -22.29 -48.52
C ALA A 23 43.76 -21.27 -47.38
N ALA A 24 44.86 -20.71 -46.88
CA ALA A 24 44.83 -19.65 -45.88
C ALA A 24 44.19 -18.37 -46.46
N GLN A 25 42.96 -18.09 -46.07
CA GLN A 25 42.38 -16.75 -46.16
C GLN A 25 42.68 -16.04 -44.84
N SER A 26 43.35 -14.88 -44.93
CA SER A 26 43.53 -13.98 -43.80
C SER A 26 42.16 -13.61 -43.21
N PRO A 27 41.96 -13.68 -41.89
CA PRO A 27 40.70 -13.24 -41.30
C PRO A 27 40.57 -11.73 -41.51
N ALA A 28 39.54 -11.33 -42.24
CA ALA A 28 39.10 -9.95 -42.29
C ALA A 28 38.72 -9.55 -40.86
N THR A 29 39.41 -8.55 -40.32
CA THR A 29 39.05 -7.87 -39.08
C THR A 29 37.73 -7.15 -39.28
N THR A 30 36.62 -7.85 -39.05
CA THR A 30 35.32 -7.21 -38.83
C THR A 30 35.44 -6.43 -37.54
N GLY A 31 35.69 -5.12 -37.65
CA GLY A 31 35.60 -4.20 -36.53
C GLY A 31 34.20 -4.30 -35.94
N THR A 32 34.09 -4.89 -34.76
CA THR A 32 32.92 -4.75 -33.89
C THR A 32 32.80 -3.26 -33.59
N ALA A 33 31.84 -2.60 -34.23
CA ALA A 33 31.44 -1.27 -33.82
C ALA A 33 31.10 -1.34 -32.32
N ALA A 34 31.91 -0.69 -31.50
CA ALA A 34 31.66 -0.62 -30.07
C ALA A 34 30.25 -0.05 -29.88
N ALA A 35 29.34 -0.87 -29.36
CA ALA A 35 27.99 -0.43 -29.02
C ALA A 35 28.14 0.76 -28.06
N THR A 36 27.75 1.95 -28.52
CA THR A 36 27.89 3.17 -27.74
C THR A 36 26.96 3.04 -26.55
N THR A 37 27.53 3.03 -25.34
CA THR A 37 26.72 2.94 -24.12
C THR A 37 25.75 4.13 -24.10
N PRO A 38 24.44 3.88 -23.94
CA PRO A 38 23.47 4.96 -23.93
C PRO A 38 23.74 5.95 -22.82
N LYS A 39 23.42 7.23 -23.06
CA LYS A 39 23.57 8.29 -22.05
C LYS A 39 22.43 8.23 -21.04
N ALA A 40 22.73 8.68 -19.83
CA ALA A 40 21.76 8.77 -18.74
C ALA A 40 20.85 10.00 -18.97
N ASP A 41 19.61 9.93 -18.50
CA ASP A 41 18.71 11.07 -18.53
C ASP A 41 19.01 11.99 -17.33
N ILE A 42 19.29 11.39 -16.17
CA ILE A 42 19.67 12.10 -14.95
C ILE A 42 20.80 11.37 -14.21
N ILE A 43 21.72 12.13 -13.64
CA ILE A 43 22.79 11.64 -12.77
C ILE A 43 22.76 12.43 -11.46
N PHE A 44 22.66 11.72 -10.34
CA PHE A 44 22.84 12.32 -9.02
C PHE A 44 24.27 12.04 -8.53
N MET A 45 24.96 13.09 -8.12
CA MET A 45 26.38 13.10 -7.79
C MET A 45 26.63 13.48 -6.33
N HIS A 46 27.86 13.20 -5.87
CA HIS A 46 28.33 13.51 -4.51
C HIS A 46 27.37 13.04 -3.42
N ALA A 47 26.85 11.83 -3.54
CA ALA A 47 25.87 11.27 -2.63
C ALA A 47 26.49 10.24 -1.68
N ASN A 48 25.80 9.94 -0.58
CA ASN A 48 26.09 8.78 0.26
C ASN A 48 25.02 7.70 0.01
N ILE A 49 25.24 6.86 -1.00
CA ILE A 49 24.20 5.93 -1.50
C ILE A 49 24.30 4.57 -0.82
N TYR A 50 23.18 4.16 -0.24
CA TYR A 50 22.87 2.80 0.17
C TYR A 50 22.18 2.05 -0.97
N THR A 51 22.69 0.87 -1.36
CA THR A 51 22.03 0.01 -2.34
C THR A 51 21.39 -1.24 -1.72
N GLY A 52 21.34 -1.32 -0.39
CA GLY A 52 20.91 -2.53 0.33
C GLY A 52 22.07 -3.35 0.90
N VAL A 53 21.73 -4.45 1.59
CA VAL A 53 22.68 -5.44 2.12
C VAL A 53 22.54 -6.72 1.30
N PRO A 54 23.60 -7.21 0.65
CA PRO A 54 23.59 -8.55 0.06
C PRO A 54 23.27 -9.60 1.13
N ALA A 55 22.49 -10.62 0.79
CA ALA A 55 22.14 -11.68 1.72
C ALA A 55 23.39 -12.24 2.44
N ASN A 56 23.26 -12.53 3.73
CA ASN A 56 24.33 -13.08 4.58
C ASN A 56 25.58 -12.19 4.75
N THR A 57 25.46 -10.89 4.51
CA THR A 57 26.56 -9.92 4.67
C THR A 57 26.29 -9.01 5.87
N PRO A 58 27.26 -8.77 6.78
CA PRO A 58 27.07 -7.82 7.88
C PRO A 58 26.87 -6.40 7.36
N PHE A 59 25.97 -5.63 7.99
CA PHE A 59 25.72 -4.23 7.61
C PHE A 59 26.98 -3.36 7.62
N SER A 60 27.94 -3.65 8.51
CA SER A 60 29.23 -2.95 8.60
C SER A 60 30.12 -3.10 7.36
N SER A 61 29.84 -4.07 6.49
CA SER A 61 30.59 -4.30 5.25
C SER A 61 29.90 -3.74 4.00
N VAL A 62 28.77 -3.05 4.16
CA VAL A 62 28.09 -2.37 3.04
C VAL A 62 28.93 -1.20 2.55
N LEU A 63 29.35 -1.28 1.29
CA LEU A 63 30.02 -0.17 0.61
C LEU A 63 28.99 0.88 0.20
N ARG A 64 29.36 2.15 0.37
CA ARG A 64 28.57 3.30 -0.09
C ARG A 64 29.03 3.69 -1.49
N ALA A 65 28.06 3.98 -2.37
CA ALA A 65 28.34 4.57 -3.67
C ALA A 65 28.22 6.10 -3.62
N GLU A 66 28.86 6.76 -4.59
CA GLU A 66 29.00 8.22 -4.65
C GLU A 66 28.03 8.86 -5.65
N ALA A 67 27.55 8.09 -6.63
CA ALA A 67 26.66 8.56 -7.68
C ALA A 67 25.72 7.47 -8.19
N ILE A 68 24.59 7.90 -8.75
CA ILE A 68 23.57 7.06 -9.41
C ILE A 68 23.13 7.71 -10.73
N ALA A 69 23.13 6.92 -11.79
CA ALA A 69 22.67 7.30 -13.12
C ALA A 69 21.35 6.59 -13.42
N VAL A 70 20.36 7.33 -13.87
CA VAL A 70 19.02 6.84 -14.18
C VAL A 70 18.71 7.12 -15.65
N ARG A 71 18.04 6.16 -16.29
CA ARG A 71 17.55 6.27 -17.66
C ARG A 71 16.13 5.72 -17.72
N GLY A 72 15.18 6.54 -18.17
CA GLY A 72 13.76 6.25 -18.06
C GLY A 72 13.37 6.01 -16.60
N ASP A 73 12.76 4.85 -16.36
CA ASP A 73 12.25 4.36 -15.07
C ASP A 73 13.27 3.49 -14.31
N ARG A 74 14.50 3.35 -14.81
CA ARG A 74 15.48 2.37 -14.29
C ARG A 74 16.82 3.00 -13.94
N ILE A 75 17.41 2.44 -12.90
CA ILE A 75 18.80 2.70 -12.55
C ILE A 75 19.69 2.09 -13.63
N GLN A 76 20.43 2.94 -14.34
CA GLN A 76 21.40 2.52 -15.35
C GLN A 76 22.72 2.08 -14.71
N ALA A 77 23.19 2.82 -13.70
CA ALA A 77 24.42 2.52 -12.97
C ALA A 77 24.43 3.14 -11.56
N VAL A 78 25.17 2.52 -10.64
CA VAL A 78 25.50 3.06 -9.31
C VAL A 78 26.98 2.82 -9.05
N GLY A 79 27.71 3.81 -8.55
CA GLY A 79 29.16 3.63 -8.33
C GLY A 79 29.90 4.92 -7.97
N LYS A 80 31.16 5.01 -8.41
CA LYS A 80 31.99 6.19 -8.19
C LYS A 80 31.59 7.32 -9.13
N ALA A 81 31.64 8.57 -8.66
CA ALA A 81 31.21 9.71 -9.46
C ALA A 81 31.97 9.81 -10.81
N ILE A 82 33.29 9.56 -10.79
CA ILE A 82 34.15 9.62 -11.99
C ILE A 82 33.79 8.58 -13.06
N GLU A 83 33.20 7.45 -12.67
CA GLU A 83 32.78 6.41 -13.61
C GLU A 83 31.47 6.80 -14.28
N LEU A 84 30.55 7.42 -13.52
CA LEU A 84 29.24 7.83 -14.01
C LEU A 84 29.28 9.10 -14.86
N GLU A 85 30.29 9.96 -14.72
CA GLU A 85 30.54 11.10 -15.66
C GLU A 85 30.60 10.64 -17.13
N LYS A 86 31.06 9.41 -17.39
CA LYS A 86 31.13 8.86 -18.76
C LYS A 86 29.74 8.63 -19.38
N LEU A 87 28.71 8.51 -18.55
CA LEU A 87 27.32 8.35 -18.96
C LEU A 87 26.62 9.68 -19.23
N LYS A 88 27.27 10.81 -18.95
CA LYS A 88 26.76 12.14 -19.27
C LYS A 88 26.72 12.38 -20.78
N GLY A 89 25.59 12.88 -21.26
CA GLY A 89 25.35 13.38 -22.60
C GLY A 89 24.91 14.85 -22.59
N PRO A 90 24.66 15.45 -23.78
CA PRO A 90 24.24 16.84 -23.90
C PRO A 90 22.94 17.16 -23.14
N ASP A 91 22.01 16.21 -23.09
CA ASP A 91 20.69 16.40 -22.47
C ASP A 91 20.60 15.83 -21.04
N THR A 92 21.71 15.27 -20.51
CA THR A 92 21.71 14.67 -19.18
C THR A 92 21.62 15.75 -18.10
N GLN A 93 20.60 15.65 -17.25
CA GLN A 93 20.52 16.46 -16.04
C GLN A 93 21.51 15.94 -14.99
N VAL A 94 22.29 16.83 -14.39
CA VAL A 94 23.19 16.48 -13.29
C VAL A 94 22.74 17.20 -12.03
N ILE A 95 22.50 16.45 -10.96
CA ILE A 95 22.08 16.96 -9.66
C ILE A 95 23.17 16.66 -8.64
N ASP A 96 23.67 17.69 -7.96
CA ASP A 96 24.55 17.52 -6.81
C ASP A 96 23.71 17.24 -5.57
N LEU A 97 23.99 16.15 -4.86
CA LEU A 97 23.31 15.79 -3.62
C LEU A 97 24.08 16.26 -2.38
N GLU A 98 25.20 16.97 -2.50
CA GLU A 98 25.89 17.64 -1.39
C GLU A 98 26.18 16.73 -0.17
N GLY A 99 26.47 15.45 -0.42
CA GLY A 99 26.73 14.43 0.59
C GLY A 99 25.49 13.84 1.26
N HIS A 100 24.28 14.21 0.83
CA HIS A 100 23.04 13.68 1.38
C HIS A 100 22.94 12.16 1.17
N PHE A 101 22.23 11.53 2.10
CA PHE A 101 22.01 10.10 2.11
C PHE A 101 20.92 9.69 1.13
N VAL A 102 21.16 8.63 0.36
CA VAL A 102 20.20 8.04 -0.57
C VAL A 102 20.02 6.57 -0.22
N MET A 103 18.79 6.09 -0.23
CA MET A 103 18.45 4.68 -0.04
C MET A 103 17.31 4.28 -0.97
N PRO A 104 17.08 2.96 -1.18
CA PRO A 104 15.85 2.50 -1.81
C PRO A 104 14.65 3.04 -1.03
N GLY A 105 13.61 3.47 -1.75
CA GLY A 105 12.33 3.78 -1.13
C GLY A 105 11.78 2.55 -0.40
N PHE A 106 10.95 2.78 0.62
CA PHE A 106 10.35 1.67 1.35
C PHE A 106 9.40 0.89 0.45
N ASN A 107 9.39 -0.43 0.66
CA ASN A 107 8.40 -1.33 0.12
C ASN A 107 7.55 -1.83 1.29
N ASP A 108 6.28 -1.47 1.32
CA ASP A 108 5.35 -2.05 2.27
C ASP A 108 4.87 -3.41 1.76
N ALA A 109 5.00 -4.44 2.59
CA ALA A 109 4.73 -5.81 2.19
C ALA A 109 3.27 -6.21 2.36
N HIS A 110 2.44 -5.42 3.07
CA HIS A 110 1.00 -5.67 3.20
C HIS A 110 0.28 -4.44 3.77
N LEU A 111 -0.64 -3.87 3.01
CA LEU A 111 -1.45 -2.72 3.39
C LEU A 111 -2.91 -2.87 2.96
N HIS A 112 -3.73 -1.93 3.44
CA HIS A 112 -5.14 -1.76 3.08
C HIS A 112 -5.38 -0.29 2.72
N LEU A 113 -5.12 0.10 1.46
CA LEU A 113 -5.17 1.49 1.03
C LEU A 113 -6.60 2.05 0.95
N ASP A 114 -7.60 1.23 0.62
CA ASP A 114 -9.02 1.61 0.67
C ASP A 114 -9.44 1.96 2.10
N ASP A 115 -9.02 1.16 3.08
CA ASP A 115 -9.30 1.41 4.50
C ASP A 115 -8.54 2.64 5.02
N ALA A 116 -7.28 2.81 4.61
CA ALA A 116 -6.49 4.00 4.93
C ALA A 116 -7.13 5.28 4.36
N GLY A 117 -7.57 5.25 3.10
CA GLY A 117 -8.28 6.35 2.46
C GLY A 117 -9.62 6.65 3.12
N THR A 118 -10.40 5.62 3.42
CA THR A 118 -11.67 5.74 4.16
C THR A 118 -11.46 6.37 5.52
N THR A 119 -10.40 5.99 6.24
CA THR A 119 -10.03 6.58 7.52
C THR A 119 -9.72 8.07 7.38
N LYS A 120 -8.98 8.48 6.34
CA LYS A 120 -8.66 9.90 6.07
C LYS A 120 -9.88 10.75 5.69
N LEU A 121 -10.91 10.14 5.10
CA LEU A 121 -12.19 10.81 4.77
C LEU A 121 -13.16 10.88 5.96
N SER A 122 -12.92 10.05 6.97
CA SER A 122 -13.75 9.89 8.17
C SER A 122 -13.31 10.84 9.29
N VAL A 123 -14.05 10.85 10.39
CA VAL A 123 -13.66 11.58 11.60
C VAL A 123 -12.46 10.88 12.24
N ASP A 124 -11.30 11.54 12.25
CA ASP A 124 -10.15 11.09 13.02
C ASP A 124 -10.39 11.36 14.51
N LEU A 125 -10.53 10.29 15.27
CA LEU A 125 -10.70 10.31 16.73
C LEU A 125 -9.41 9.92 17.45
N THR A 126 -8.30 9.78 16.74
CA THR A 126 -7.00 9.53 17.36
C THR A 126 -6.64 10.69 18.30
N GLY A 127 -6.22 10.33 19.50
CA GLY A 127 -5.79 11.28 20.53
C GLY A 127 -6.90 12.14 21.14
N VAL A 128 -8.19 11.83 20.91
CA VAL A 128 -9.28 12.45 21.69
C VAL A 128 -9.09 12.19 23.17
N LYS A 129 -9.33 13.20 24.01
CA LYS A 129 -8.99 13.15 25.45
C LYS A 129 -10.19 12.96 26.38
N SER A 130 -11.40 13.04 25.84
CA SER A 130 -12.64 12.89 26.60
C SER A 130 -13.81 12.57 25.67
N LEU A 131 -14.93 12.15 26.27
CA LEU A 131 -16.21 12.02 25.57
C LEU A 131 -16.68 13.34 24.94
N GLU A 132 -16.40 14.47 25.59
CA GLU A 132 -16.74 15.79 25.06
C GLU A 132 -15.94 16.13 23.80
N ASP A 133 -14.63 15.84 23.79
CA ASP A 133 -13.76 16.03 22.62
C ASP A 133 -14.20 15.12 21.45
N LEU A 134 -14.54 13.85 21.74
CA LEU A 134 -15.12 12.94 20.76
C LEU A 134 -16.41 13.53 20.17
N ARG A 135 -17.37 13.95 21.01
CA ARG A 135 -18.63 14.57 20.56
C ARG A 135 -18.39 15.83 19.74
N ALA A 136 -17.42 16.67 20.11
CA ALA A 136 -17.08 17.89 19.37
C ALA A 136 -16.56 17.58 17.96
N ARG A 137 -15.69 16.57 17.79
CA ARG A 137 -15.21 16.16 16.45
C ARG A 137 -16.33 15.58 15.60
N VAL A 138 -17.23 14.79 16.20
CA VAL A 138 -18.41 14.26 15.51
C VAL A 138 -19.35 15.40 15.09
N ALA A 139 -19.65 16.35 15.99
CA ALA A 139 -20.49 17.51 15.70
C ALA A 139 -19.94 18.34 14.53
N LYS A 140 -18.63 18.60 14.52
CA LYS A 140 -17.98 19.29 13.40
C LYS A 140 -18.19 18.57 12.07
N LYS A 141 -18.04 17.23 12.04
CA LYS A 141 -18.29 16.47 10.81
C LYS A 141 -19.76 16.50 10.39
N VAL A 142 -20.68 16.47 11.34
CA VAL A 142 -22.13 16.62 11.09
C VAL A 142 -22.42 17.96 10.40
N GLU A 143 -21.82 19.06 10.87
CA GLU A 143 -21.99 20.40 10.27
C GLU A 143 -21.49 20.48 8.81
N GLU A 144 -20.46 19.71 8.47
CA GLU A 144 -19.88 19.63 7.12
C GLU A 144 -20.62 18.65 6.19
N SER A 145 -21.55 17.85 6.72
CA SER A 145 -22.21 16.75 6.01
C SER A 145 -23.61 17.09 5.54
N LYS A 146 -24.09 16.47 4.46
CA LYS A 146 -25.48 16.65 4.01
C LYS A 146 -26.41 15.79 4.84
N ALA A 147 -27.64 16.27 5.05
CA ALA A 147 -28.64 15.56 5.84
C ALA A 147 -28.79 14.10 5.39
N GLY A 148 -28.56 13.17 6.32
CA GLY A 148 -28.65 11.73 6.10
C GLY A 148 -27.34 11.05 5.68
N ASP A 149 -26.27 11.79 5.42
CA ASP A 149 -24.93 11.23 5.20
C ASP A 149 -24.47 10.46 6.45
N TRP A 150 -23.76 9.36 6.24
CA TRP A 150 -23.16 8.59 7.32
C TRP A 150 -21.94 9.32 7.90
N ILE A 151 -21.89 9.41 9.22
CA ILE A 151 -20.74 9.93 9.96
C ILE A 151 -19.93 8.74 10.45
N LEU A 152 -18.86 8.45 9.73
CA LEU A 152 -17.90 7.39 10.07
C LEU A 152 -16.70 8.01 10.79
N GLY A 153 -16.07 7.25 11.68
CA GLY A 153 -14.87 7.68 12.38
C GLY A 153 -14.15 6.52 13.05
N SER A 154 -12.88 6.71 13.37
CA SER A 154 -12.07 5.69 14.05
C SER A 154 -10.97 6.27 14.91
N GLY A 155 -10.40 5.45 15.79
CA GLY A 155 -9.18 5.79 16.54
C GLY A 155 -9.40 6.27 17.98
N TRP A 156 -10.64 6.26 18.47
CA TRP A 156 -10.90 6.63 19.87
C TRP A 156 -10.38 5.54 20.82
N ASP A 157 -9.90 5.96 21.98
CA ASP A 157 -9.45 5.10 23.08
C ASP A 157 -9.80 5.75 24.43
N GLU A 158 -10.87 5.27 25.04
CA GLU A 158 -11.38 5.78 26.32
C GLU A 158 -10.44 5.49 27.49
N THR A 159 -9.50 4.54 27.35
CA THR A 159 -8.58 4.17 28.44
C THR A 159 -7.56 5.27 28.73
N LEU A 160 -7.35 6.17 27.76
CA LEU A 160 -6.48 7.33 27.83
C LEU A 160 -7.19 8.57 28.42
N TRP A 161 -8.51 8.51 28.65
CA TRP A 161 -9.28 9.64 29.16
C TRP A 161 -9.16 9.77 30.68
N PRO A 162 -9.19 11.00 31.23
CA PRO A 162 -9.26 11.21 32.68
C PRO A 162 -10.46 10.51 33.32
N VAL A 163 -11.60 10.50 32.62
CA VAL A 163 -12.79 9.73 32.97
C VAL A 163 -12.98 8.64 31.93
N ARG A 164 -12.72 7.39 32.33
CA ARG A 164 -12.76 6.21 31.46
C ARG A 164 -14.19 5.72 31.29
N VAL A 165 -14.95 6.42 30.46
CA VAL A 165 -16.31 6.06 30.07
C VAL A 165 -16.32 5.62 28.62
N THR A 166 -16.84 4.43 28.34
CA THR A 166 -17.04 3.97 26.96
C THR A 166 -18.25 4.71 26.38
N PRO A 167 -18.13 5.36 25.21
CA PRO A 167 -19.26 6.03 24.56
C PRO A 167 -20.40 5.06 24.24
N THR A 168 -21.61 5.58 24.29
CA THR A 168 -22.84 4.88 23.95
C THR A 168 -23.58 5.59 22.82
N ARG A 169 -24.63 4.96 22.31
CA ARG A 169 -25.51 5.55 21.29
C ARG A 169 -26.10 6.88 21.72
N TRP A 170 -26.39 7.04 23.02
CA TRP A 170 -27.02 8.24 23.56
C TRP A 170 -26.08 9.44 23.48
N ASP A 171 -24.79 9.24 23.74
CA ASP A 171 -23.78 10.29 23.60
C ASP A 171 -23.64 10.79 22.16
N LEU A 172 -23.81 9.88 21.20
CA LEU A 172 -23.78 10.21 19.77
C LEU A 172 -25.10 10.83 19.29
N ASP A 173 -26.24 10.36 19.81
CA ASP A 173 -27.56 10.87 19.44
C ASP A 173 -27.65 12.38 19.71
N GLU A 174 -27.06 12.86 20.80
CA GLU A 174 -27.02 14.29 21.19
C GLU A 174 -26.36 15.21 20.15
N VAL A 175 -25.39 14.70 19.38
CA VAL A 175 -24.62 15.49 18.39
C VAL A 175 -24.88 15.10 16.94
N SER A 176 -25.59 13.99 16.72
CA SER A 176 -25.77 13.41 15.38
C SER A 176 -26.68 14.21 14.45
N SER A 177 -27.56 15.07 14.98
CA SER A 177 -28.59 15.79 14.20
C SER A 177 -29.39 14.89 13.23
N GLY A 178 -29.63 13.63 13.63
CA GLY A 178 -30.38 12.64 12.83
C GLY A 178 -29.54 11.85 11.81
N HIS A 179 -28.24 12.13 11.69
CA HIS A 179 -27.33 11.32 10.88
C HIS A 179 -27.08 9.94 11.51
N PRO A 180 -26.91 8.87 10.72
CA PRO A 180 -26.35 7.63 11.23
C PRO A 180 -24.86 7.81 11.54
N VAL A 181 -24.45 7.42 12.74
CA VAL A 181 -23.06 7.54 13.22
C VAL A 181 -22.53 6.15 13.60
N PHE A 182 -21.32 5.83 13.13
CA PHE A 182 -20.61 4.59 13.46
C PHE A 182 -19.12 4.85 13.68
N LEU A 183 -18.65 4.65 14.92
CA LEU A 183 -17.28 5.01 15.32
C LEU A 183 -16.53 3.78 15.82
N VAL A 184 -15.42 3.43 15.17
CA VAL A 184 -14.60 2.26 15.50
C VAL A 184 -13.51 2.64 16.50
N ARG A 185 -13.33 1.83 17.54
CA ARG A 185 -12.27 2.00 18.53
C ARG A 185 -10.89 1.76 17.89
N ILE A 186 -9.83 2.28 18.50
CA ILE A 186 -8.45 2.14 18.01
C ILE A 186 -8.00 0.68 17.76
N ASP A 187 -8.60 -0.30 18.43
CA ASP A 187 -8.27 -1.73 18.28
C ASP A 187 -9.01 -2.41 17.12
N GLY A 188 -10.00 -1.77 16.50
CA GLY A 188 -10.84 -2.36 15.46
C GLY A 188 -11.88 -3.38 15.94
N HIS A 189 -11.85 -3.78 17.21
CA HIS A 189 -12.68 -4.85 17.77
C HIS A 189 -13.99 -4.36 18.39
N ILE A 190 -14.09 -3.06 18.66
CA ILE A 190 -15.25 -2.42 19.25
C ILE A 190 -15.68 -1.25 18.38
N ALA A 191 -16.99 -1.10 18.16
CA ALA A 191 -17.56 0.11 17.60
C ALA A 191 -18.72 0.62 18.46
N VAL A 192 -19.02 1.91 18.34
CA VAL A 192 -20.24 2.52 18.87
C VAL A 192 -21.10 3.07 17.73
N ALA A 193 -22.36 2.67 17.69
CA ALA A 193 -23.35 3.09 16.71
C ALA A 193 -24.47 3.89 17.40
N ASN A 194 -24.89 5.02 16.82
CA ASN A 194 -26.00 5.80 17.35
C ASN A 194 -27.36 5.13 17.09
N THR A 195 -28.45 5.67 17.63
CA THR A 195 -29.79 5.09 17.47
C THR A 195 -30.19 4.97 16.00
N ARG A 196 -29.87 5.97 15.17
CA ARG A 196 -30.20 5.93 13.74
C ARG A 196 -29.46 4.80 13.02
N ALA A 197 -28.17 4.61 13.28
CA ALA A 197 -27.37 3.53 12.69
C ALA A 197 -27.86 2.15 13.13
N LEU A 198 -28.21 1.97 14.41
CA LEU A 198 -28.79 0.73 14.91
C LEU A 198 -30.14 0.39 14.26
N GLN A 199 -31.00 1.40 14.06
CA GLN A 199 -32.28 1.22 13.36
C GLN A 199 -32.08 0.74 11.92
N LEU A 200 -31.14 1.36 11.19
CA LEU A 200 -30.81 0.94 9.83
C LEU A 200 -30.27 -0.50 9.81
N GLY A 201 -29.44 -0.87 10.79
CA GLY A 201 -28.92 -2.22 10.98
C GLY A 201 -29.92 -3.23 11.57
N SER A 202 -31.18 -2.82 11.79
CA SER A 202 -32.22 -3.64 12.43
C SER A 202 -31.82 -4.24 13.79
N VAL A 203 -30.99 -3.51 14.55
CA VAL A 203 -30.62 -3.89 15.92
C VAL A 203 -31.71 -3.42 16.89
N THR A 204 -32.32 -4.37 17.59
CA THR A 204 -33.47 -4.15 18.47
C THR A 204 -33.24 -4.80 19.84
N LEU A 205 -34.18 -4.59 20.77
CA LEU A 205 -34.20 -5.30 22.06
C LEU A 205 -34.20 -6.83 21.91
N ALA A 206 -34.82 -7.34 20.84
CA ALA A 206 -34.92 -8.78 20.57
C ALA A 206 -33.72 -9.36 19.81
N SER A 207 -32.79 -8.52 19.33
CA SER A 207 -31.60 -8.98 18.61
C SER A 207 -30.76 -9.85 19.53
N ARG A 208 -30.32 -11.00 19.03
CA ARG A 208 -29.41 -11.90 19.73
C ARG A 208 -27.97 -11.54 19.41
N ASP A 209 -27.06 -11.94 20.29
CA ASP A 209 -25.63 -11.84 20.00
C ASP A 209 -25.27 -12.80 18.85
N PRO A 210 -24.53 -12.35 17.82
CA PRO A 210 -24.09 -13.22 16.74
C PRO A 210 -22.95 -14.14 17.21
N GLN A 211 -22.66 -15.17 16.43
CA GLN A 211 -21.51 -16.02 16.69
C GLN A 211 -20.22 -15.19 16.65
N GLY A 212 -19.42 -15.28 17.72
CA GLY A 212 -18.14 -14.58 17.83
C GLY A 212 -18.26 -13.08 18.09
N GLY A 213 -19.44 -12.56 18.45
CA GLY A 213 -19.65 -11.14 18.72
C GLY A 213 -20.67 -10.90 19.82
N LYS A 214 -20.78 -9.63 20.24
CA LYS A 214 -21.66 -9.24 21.34
C LYS A 214 -22.24 -7.84 21.12
N ILE A 215 -23.54 -7.69 21.43
CA ILE A 215 -24.21 -6.40 21.53
C ILE A 215 -24.28 -6.05 23.01
N ASP A 216 -23.59 -5.00 23.45
CA ASP A 216 -23.70 -4.61 24.86
C ASP A 216 -25.07 -3.97 25.12
N ARG A 217 -25.62 -4.27 26.30
CA ARG A 217 -26.97 -3.88 26.72
C ARG A 217 -26.91 -3.23 28.10
N ASN A 218 -27.80 -2.28 28.36
CA ASN A 218 -27.99 -1.71 29.69
C ASN A 218 -28.77 -2.66 30.61
N GLU A 219 -29.06 -2.23 31.84
CA GLU A 219 -29.79 -3.01 32.85
C GLU A 219 -31.21 -3.40 32.41
N ASN A 220 -31.83 -2.63 31.51
CA ASN A 220 -33.15 -2.89 30.94
C ASN A 220 -33.08 -3.82 29.71
N GLY A 221 -31.89 -4.28 29.32
CA GLY A 221 -31.66 -5.09 28.14
C GLY A 221 -31.58 -4.29 26.84
N GLU A 222 -31.68 -2.97 26.86
CA GLU A 222 -31.62 -2.15 25.64
C GLU A 222 -30.20 -2.10 25.09
N PRO A 223 -30.01 -2.27 23.77
CA PRO A 223 -28.71 -2.09 23.13
C PRO A 223 -28.12 -0.70 23.45
N THR A 224 -26.89 -0.66 23.96
CA THR A 224 -26.18 0.60 24.26
C THR A 224 -25.57 1.22 23.01
N GLY A 225 -25.55 0.52 21.88
CA GLY A 225 -24.85 0.89 20.66
C GLY A 225 -23.42 0.40 20.58
N ILE A 226 -22.87 -0.18 21.65
CA ILE A 226 -21.54 -0.80 21.62
C ILE A 226 -21.66 -2.20 20.99
N LEU A 227 -20.94 -2.40 19.89
CA LEU A 227 -20.92 -3.62 19.07
C LEU A 227 -19.49 -4.18 19.07
N ARG A 228 -19.35 -5.44 19.48
CA ARG A 228 -18.05 -6.12 19.61
C ARG A 228 -17.89 -7.20 18.55
N GLU A 229 -16.71 -7.27 17.95
CA GLU A 229 -16.32 -8.28 16.97
C GLU A 229 -17.35 -8.38 15.83
N THR A 230 -17.87 -9.58 15.54
CA THR A 230 -18.83 -9.83 14.46
C THR A 230 -20.18 -9.12 14.62
N ALA A 231 -20.49 -8.56 15.80
CA ALA A 231 -21.70 -7.75 16.00
C ALA A 231 -21.66 -6.43 15.23
N GLN A 232 -20.46 -5.94 14.90
CA GLN A 232 -20.30 -4.75 14.06
C GLN A 232 -20.97 -4.92 12.68
N SER A 233 -21.00 -6.14 12.15
CA SER A 233 -21.60 -6.49 10.85
C SER A 233 -23.07 -6.13 10.73
N ALA A 234 -23.81 -6.08 11.85
CA ALA A 234 -25.21 -5.67 11.83
C ALA A 234 -25.40 -4.25 11.26
N VAL A 235 -24.44 -3.37 11.54
CA VAL A 235 -24.44 -1.97 11.08
C VAL A 235 -23.57 -1.78 9.85
N THR A 236 -22.38 -2.38 9.78
CA THR A 236 -21.47 -2.13 8.63
C THR A 236 -22.05 -2.58 7.30
N GLN A 237 -22.88 -3.64 7.28
CA GLN A 237 -23.53 -4.12 6.06
C GLN A 237 -24.58 -3.16 5.47
N VAL A 238 -25.09 -2.22 6.27
CA VAL A 238 -26.08 -1.22 5.83
C VAL A 238 -25.46 0.15 5.56
N ILE A 239 -24.15 0.30 5.77
CA ILE A 239 -23.40 1.48 5.34
C ILE A 239 -23.38 1.47 3.80
N PRO A 240 -23.80 2.55 3.13
CA PRO A 240 -23.74 2.65 1.68
C PRO A 240 -22.32 2.43 1.19
N LYS A 241 -22.19 1.65 0.11
CA LYS A 241 -20.90 1.49 -0.58
C LYS A 241 -20.40 2.85 -1.04
N ALA A 242 -19.10 3.09 -0.90
CA ALA A 242 -18.47 4.30 -1.40
C ALA A 242 -18.69 4.41 -2.92
N THR A 243 -19.04 5.60 -3.40
CA THR A 243 -19.06 5.90 -4.83
C THR A 243 -17.64 5.87 -5.39
N HIS A 244 -17.46 5.57 -6.67
CA HIS A 244 -16.18 5.68 -7.39
C HIS A 244 -15.38 6.95 -7.01
N ARG A 245 -16.03 8.12 -7.05
CA ARG A 245 -15.42 9.41 -6.68
C ARG A 245 -14.82 9.41 -5.26
N LEU A 246 -15.53 8.85 -4.28
CA LEU A 246 -15.07 8.81 -2.89
C LEU A 246 -13.95 7.78 -2.69
N ARG A 247 -14.04 6.62 -3.33
CA ARG A 247 -12.94 5.63 -3.33
C ARG A 247 -11.67 6.26 -3.87
N ARG A 248 -11.78 6.92 -5.03
CA ARG A 248 -10.66 7.58 -5.68
C ARG A 248 -10.06 8.68 -4.81
N GLU A 249 -10.89 9.54 -4.23
CA GLU A 249 -10.43 10.57 -3.30
C GLU A 249 -9.66 9.95 -2.11
N GLY A 250 -10.18 8.84 -1.55
CA GLY A 250 -9.51 8.10 -0.49
C GLY A 250 -8.16 7.52 -0.91
N LEU A 251 -8.09 6.89 -2.09
CA LEU A 251 -6.85 6.32 -2.63
C LEU A 251 -5.81 7.40 -2.95
N GLU A 252 -6.21 8.54 -3.52
CA GLU A 252 -5.31 9.69 -3.73
C GLU A 252 -4.73 10.20 -2.40
N LEU A 253 -5.54 10.28 -1.33
CA LEU A 253 -5.07 10.65 0.01
C LEU A 253 -4.13 9.59 0.61
N ALA A 254 -4.40 8.30 0.41
CA ALA A 254 -3.55 7.22 0.89
C ALA A 254 -2.19 7.18 0.16
N LEU A 255 -2.20 7.36 -1.16
CA LEU A 255 -0.98 7.44 -1.99
C LEU A 255 -0.12 8.66 -1.66
N ALA A 256 -0.73 9.81 -1.37
CA ALA A 256 -0.01 10.98 -0.89
C ALA A 256 0.69 10.72 0.46
N ASP A 257 0.02 10.00 1.36
CA ASP A 257 0.57 9.62 2.67
C ASP A 257 1.73 8.63 2.54
N LEU A 258 1.62 7.63 1.67
CA LEU A 258 2.73 6.73 1.34
C LEU A 258 3.95 7.51 0.85
N ALA A 259 3.75 8.42 -0.10
CA ALA A 259 4.81 9.23 -0.68
C ALA A 259 5.49 10.13 0.38
N GLN A 260 4.71 10.72 1.28
CA GLN A 260 5.23 11.53 2.39
C GLN A 260 6.15 10.73 3.33
N HIS A 261 5.90 9.42 3.48
CA HIS A 261 6.70 8.53 4.32
C HIS A 261 7.79 7.78 3.53
N GLY A 262 8.00 8.10 2.25
CA GLY A 262 9.02 7.48 1.41
C GLY A 262 8.69 6.05 0.99
N VAL A 263 7.43 5.63 1.09
CA VAL A 263 6.95 4.35 0.55
C VAL A 263 6.74 4.52 -0.95
N THR A 264 7.49 3.73 -1.72
CA THR A 264 7.49 3.81 -3.20
C THR A 264 6.95 2.55 -3.86
N SER A 265 6.67 1.51 -3.08
CA SER A 265 5.89 0.36 -3.52
C SER A 265 5.13 -0.26 -2.35
N ALA A 266 3.98 -0.87 -2.65
CA ALA A 266 3.13 -1.50 -1.66
C ALA A 266 2.45 -2.76 -2.23
N GLN A 267 2.21 -3.73 -1.36
CA GLN A 267 1.27 -4.81 -1.62
C GLN A 267 -0.05 -4.45 -0.95
N ASP A 268 -1.08 -4.18 -1.75
CA ASP A 268 -2.39 -3.72 -1.27
C ASP A 268 -3.41 -4.86 -1.32
N TYR A 269 -4.08 -5.12 -0.20
CA TYR A 269 -5.31 -5.92 -0.22
C TYR A 269 -6.48 -5.01 -0.57
N SER A 270 -7.09 -5.26 -1.73
CA SER A 270 -8.25 -4.52 -2.18
C SER A 270 -9.51 -5.39 -2.10
N PRO A 271 -10.52 -4.99 -1.31
CA PRO A 271 -11.73 -5.80 -1.12
C PRO A 271 -12.61 -5.85 -2.38
N ASN A 272 -12.29 -5.09 -3.42
CA ASN A 272 -13.08 -5.00 -4.64
C ASN A 272 -12.21 -4.62 -5.84
N TRP A 273 -12.65 -5.06 -7.03
CA TRP A 273 -11.97 -4.80 -8.31
C TRP A 273 -11.95 -3.32 -8.72
N GLU A 274 -12.87 -2.50 -8.21
CA GLU A 274 -12.94 -1.08 -8.58
C GLU A 274 -11.72 -0.30 -8.10
N ASN A 275 -11.08 -0.72 -6.99
CA ASN A 275 -9.83 -0.13 -6.51
C ASN A 275 -8.69 -0.30 -7.53
N PHE A 276 -8.50 -1.50 -8.09
CA PHE A 276 -7.58 -1.76 -9.20
C PHE A 276 -7.80 -0.78 -10.36
N GLN A 277 -9.05 -0.63 -10.78
CA GLN A 277 -9.41 0.23 -11.90
C GLN A 277 -9.07 1.69 -11.62
N ILE A 278 -9.22 2.13 -10.37
CA ILE A 278 -8.80 3.48 -9.96
C ILE A 278 -7.27 3.62 -10.01
N TYR A 279 -6.49 2.61 -9.61
CA TYR A 279 -5.04 2.64 -9.78
C TYR A 279 -4.65 2.78 -11.25
N GLU A 280 -5.31 2.05 -12.16
CA GLU A 280 -5.08 2.19 -13.61
C GLU A 280 -5.44 3.60 -14.13
N GLU A 281 -6.50 4.22 -13.61
CA GLU A 281 -6.84 5.62 -13.95
C GLU A 281 -5.75 6.57 -13.47
N LEU A 282 -5.30 6.42 -12.22
CA LEU A 282 -4.26 7.24 -11.63
C LEU A 282 -2.92 7.10 -12.35
N GLU A 283 -2.57 5.88 -12.78
CA GLU A 283 -1.39 5.61 -13.60
C GLU A 283 -1.47 6.35 -14.94
N LYS A 284 -2.57 6.23 -15.67
CA LYS A 284 -2.79 6.92 -16.96
C LYS A 284 -2.73 8.44 -16.83
N GLU A 285 -3.09 8.96 -15.67
CA GLU A 285 -3.01 10.39 -15.33
C GLU A 285 -1.64 10.83 -14.79
N GLY A 286 -0.70 9.91 -14.57
CA GLY A 286 0.61 10.22 -13.95
C GLY A 286 0.52 10.58 -12.46
N LYS A 287 -0.54 10.13 -11.78
CA LYS A 287 -0.83 10.40 -10.36
C LYS A 287 -0.61 9.20 -9.44
N LEU A 288 -0.31 8.02 -9.98
CA LEU A 288 0.06 6.86 -9.17
C LEU A 288 1.49 7.07 -8.63
N THR A 289 1.61 7.42 -7.34
CA THR A 289 2.89 7.85 -6.72
C THR A 289 3.73 6.70 -6.16
N ALA A 290 3.19 5.48 -6.12
CA ALA A 290 3.85 4.29 -5.62
C ALA A 290 3.48 3.10 -6.48
N ARG A 291 4.38 2.12 -6.60
CA ARG A 291 4.08 0.90 -7.34
C ARG A 291 3.15 -0.01 -6.56
N ILE A 292 2.05 -0.48 -7.14
CA ILE A 292 1.02 -1.23 -6.42
C ILE A 292 0.93 -2.66 -6.94
N SER A 293 1.22 -3.61 -6.05
CA SER A 293 0.92 -5.02 -6.26
C SER A 293 -0.38 -5.37 -5.53
N GLU A 294 -1.46 -5.56 -6.27
CA GLU A 294 -2.78 -5.74 -5.68
C GLU A 294 -3.12 -7.22 -5.42
N TRP A 295 -3.77 -7.48 -4.28
CA TRP A 295 -4.35 -8.76 -3.90
C TRP A 295 -5.86 -8.62 -3.80
N LEU A 296 -6.57 -9.41 -4.61
CA LEU A 296 -8.03 -9.46 -4.63
C LEU A 296 -8.55 -10.70 -3.90
N PRO A 297 -9.77 -10.64 -3.34
CA PRO A 297 -10.44 -11.82 -2.83
C PRO A 297 -10.65 -12.87 -3.95
N PHE A 298 -10.56 -14.15 -3.57
CA PHE A 298 -10.80 -15.31 -4.44
C PHE A 298 -12.26 -15.79 -4.31
N ASP A 299 -13.21 -14.86 -4.33
CA ASP A 299 -14.65 -15.13 -4.21
C ASP A 299 -15.38 -15.16 -5.57
N ASP A 300 -14.76 -14.65 -6.63
CA ASP A 300 -15.27 -14.73 -8.01
C ASP A 300 -14.97 -16.06 -8.70
N SER A 301 -15.68 -16.33 -9.80
CA SER A 301 -15.38 -17.47 -10.67
C SER A 301 -14.00 -17.35 -11.31
N VAL A 302 -13.34 -18.48 -11.59
CA VAL A 302 -12.03 -18.50 -12.28
C VAL A 302 -12.09 -17.75 -13.61
N GLU A 303 -13.18 -17.85 -14.36
CA GLU A 303 -13.36 -17.14 -15.63
C GLU A 303 -13.32 -15.61 -15.43
N GLU A 304 -13.99 -15.09 -14.40
CA GLU A 304 -13.98 -13.66 -14.09
C GLU A 304 -12.60 -13.20 -13.59
N LEU A 305 -11.93 -13.99 -12.75
CA LEU A 305 -10.58 -13.70 -12.30
C LEU A 305 -9.58 -13.68 -13.48
N GLU A 306 -9.74 -14.58 -14.46
CA GLU A 306 -8.94 -14.57 -15.68
C GLU A 306 -9.23 -13.35 -16.55
N LYS A 307 -10.49 -12.92 -16.69
CA LYS A 307 -10.85 -11.68 -17.39
C LYS A 307 -10.20 -10.46 -16.75
N LYS A 308 -10.29 -10.34 -15.43
CA LYS A 308 -9.64 -9.27 -14.65
C LYS A 308 -8.13 -9.27 -14.84
N ARG A 309 -7.47 -10.43 -14.66
CA ARG A 309 -6.02 -10.55 -14.88
C ARG A 309 -5.60 -10.18 -16.29
N ASN A 310 -6.42 -10.48 -17.29
CA ASN A 310 -6.12 -10.23 -18.70
C ASN A 310 -6.50 -8.82 -19.16
N SER A 311 -7.17 -8.00 -18.33
CA SER A 311 -7.55 -6.63 -18.70
C SER A 311 -6.38 -5.65 -18.65
N HIS A 312 -5.33 -5.98 -17.89
CA HIS A 312 -4.13 -5.17 -17.74
C HIS A 312 -2.89 -5.91 -18.30
N PRO A 313 -1.98 -5.23 -19.03
CA PRO A 313 -0.79 -5.87 -19.58
C PRO A 313 0.13 -6.39 -18.46
N GLN A 314 0.48 -7.68 -18.48
CA GLN A 314 1.37 -8.27 -17.45
C GLN A 314 2.80 -7.69 -17.45
N SER A 315 3.19 -7.00 -18.52
CA SER A 315 4.47 -6.29 -18.60
C SER A 315 4.47 -4.94 -17.91
N ASP A 316 3.28 -4.40 -17.64
CA ASP A 316 3.09 -3.15 -16.96
C ASP A 316 3.05 -3.42 -15.45
N LEU A 317 3.89 -2.71 -14.70
CA LEU A 317 4.19 -3.02 -13.30
C LEU A 317 3.60 -2.00 -12.33
N MET A 318 2.69 -1.12 -12.80
CA MET A 318 2.01 -0.05 -12.04
C MET A 318 2.87 0.55 -10.94
#